data_AF-A0A1J0LHU5-F1
#
_entry.id   AF-A0A1J0LHU5-F1
#
_cell.length_a   1.000
_cell.length_b   1.000
_cell.length_c   1.000
_cell.angle_alpha   90.00
_cell.angle_beta   90.00
_cell.angle_gamma   90.00
#
_symmetry.space_group_name_H-M   'P 1'
#
loop_
_entity.id
_entity.type
_entity.pdbx_description
1 polymer ?
#
loop_
_entity_poly.entity_id
_entity_poly.type
_entity_poly.pdbx_seq_one_letter_code
_entity_poly.pdbx_strand_id
1 'polypeptide(L)' 'MDKEVWLESLQTATPQEGFELAIKLSRMGVKSTQPDVEVLKKLRPDYANNAEGLTAASHVIAVNFQTISAANNYWK' A
#
# COMPACT_ATOMS: atom_id res chain seq x y z
N MET A 1 2.51 16.96 19.81
CA MET A 1 1.56 16.66 18.73
C MET A 1 1.49 15.15 18.66
N ASP A 2 0.35 14.57 19.00
CA ASP A 2 0.20 13.12 18.97
C ASP A 2 0.34 12.62 17.53
N LYS A 3 1.21 11.62 17.34
CA LYS A 3 1.45 11.01 16.04
C LYS A 3 0.24 10.17 15.69
N GLU A 4 -0.44 10.49 14.58
CA GLU A 4 -1.56 9.70 14.08
C GLU A 4 -1.11 8.24 13.84
N VAL A 5 -1.73 7.30 14.55
CA VAL A 5 -1.51 5.87 14.35
C VAL A 5 -2.46 5.41 13.26
N TRP A 6 -1.97 5.35 12.02
CA TRP A 6 -2.78 4.94 10.87
C TRP A 6 -2.73 3.42 10.58
N LEU A 7 -1.75 2.72 11.16
CA LEU A 7 -1.52 1.29 11.03
C LEU A 7 -1.60 0.64 12.42
N GLU A 8 -2.80 0.26 12.82
CA GLU A 8 -3.06 -0.30 14.17
C GLU A 8 -2.79 -1.81 14.23
N SER A 9 -3.00 -2.52 13.12
CA SER A 9 -2.83 -3.97 13.05
C SER A 9 -2.54 -4.44 11.62
N LEU A 10 -1.90 -5.60 11.51
CA LEU A 10 -1.81 -6.36 10.25
C LEU A 10 -2.91 -7.43 10.14
N GLN A 11 -3.69 -7.65 11.21
CA GLN A 11 -4.81 -8.59 11.22
C GLN A 11 -6.01 -8.00 10.44
N THR A 12 -6.60 -8.79 9.56
CA THR A 12 -7.78 -8.47 8.74
C THR A 12 -8.72 -9.67 8.72
N ALA A 13 -10.04 -9.44 8.68
CA ALA A 13 -11.01 -10.51 8.79
C ALA A 13 -11.09 -11.37 7.52
N THR A 14 -10.77 -10.79 6.35
CA THR A 14 -10.85 -11.47 5.06
C THR A 14 -9.61 -11.23 4.19
N PRO A 15 -9.36 -12.09 3.19
CA PRO A 15 -8.33 -11.85 2.18
C PRO A 15 -8.50 -10.53 1.43
N GLN A 16 -9.74 -10.11 1.17
CA GLN A 16 -10.02 -8.85 0.48
C GLN A 16 -9.57 -7.65 1.33
N GLU A 17 -9.94 -7.62 2.61
CA GLU A 17 -9.47 -6.58 3.55
C GLU A 17 -7.94 -6.59 3.67
N GLY A 18 -7.33 -7.78 3.63
CA GLY A 18 -5.87 -7.93 3.62
C GLY A 18 -5.23 -7.29 2.39
N PHE A 19 -5.85 -7.45 1.22
CA PHE A 19 -5.39 -6.84 -0.03
C PHE A 19 -5.58 -5.32 -0.02
N GLU A 20 -6.70 -4.82 0.50
CA GLU A 20 -6.96 -3.40 0.68
C GLU A 20 -5.95 -2.76 1.66
N LEU A 21 -5.60 -3.46 2.74
CA LEU A 21 -4.52 -3.06 3.64
C LEU A 21 -3.16 -3.03 2.94
N ALA A 22 -2.86 -4.01 2.08
CA ALA A 22 -1.62 -4.02 1.30
C ALA A 22 -1.51 -2.81 0.34
N ILE A 23 -2.63 -2.41 -0.28
CA ILE A 23 -2.71 -1.18 -1.07
C ILE A 23 -2.44 0.04 -0.20
N LYS A 24 -3.06 0.12 0.99
CA LYS A 24 -2.83 1.21 1.94
C LYS A 24 -1.36 1.31 2.34
N LEU A 25 -0.73 0.21 2.73
CA LEU A 25 0.71 0.16 3.07
C LEU A 25 1.57 0.70 1.93
N SER A 26 1.32 0.24 0.70
CA SER A 26 2.07 0.64 -0.49
C SER A 26 1.97 2.15 -0.75
N ARG A 27 0.76 2.72 -0.64
CA ARG A 27 0.52 4.15 -0.80
C ARG A 27 1.14 4.99 0.32
N MET A 28 1.10 4.49 1.56
CA MET A 28 1.70 5.17 2.70
C MET A 28 3.21 5.19 2.61
N GLY A 29 3.86 4.15 2.09
CA GLY A 29 5.29 4.16 1.80
C GLY A 29 5.69 5.29 0.84
N VAL A 30 4.95 5.47 -0.25
CA VAL A 30 5.17 6.58 -1.20
C VAL A 30 4.97 7.94 -0.52
N LYS A 31 3.88 8.12 0.23
CA LYS A 31 3.56 9.36 0.95
C LYS A 31 4.59 9.69 2.04
N SER A 32 5.16 8.68 2.71
CA SER A 32 6.20 8.87 3.72
C SER A 32 7.52 9.31 3.12
N THR A 33 7.86 8.83 1.92
CA THR A 33 9.07 9.24 1.20
C THR A 33 8.91 10.62 0.54
N GLN A 34 7.72 10.93 0.01
CA GLN A 34 7.40 12.23 -0.57
C GLN A 34 6.13 12.79 0.09
N PRO A 35 6.26 13.68 1.09
CA PRO A 35 5.12 14.21 1.82
C PRO A 35 4.36 15.32 1.08
N ASP A 36 4.96 15.94 0.05
CA ASP A 36 4.31 16.99 -0.74
C ASP A 36 3.24 16.41 -1.68
N VAL A 37 1.98 16.70 -1.36
CA VAL A 37 0.82 16.23 -2.12
C VAL A 37 0.79 16.78 -3.55
N GLU A 38 1.27 18.00 -3.78
CA GLU A 38 1.29 18.59 -5.12
C GLU A 38 2.33 17.90 -6.01
N VAL A 39 3.48 17.54 -5.44
CA VAL A 39 4.47 16.68 -6.13
C VAL A 39 3.87 15.32 -6.46
N LEU A 40 3.19 14.67 -5.50
CA LEU A 40 2.53 13.38 -5.75
C LEU A 40 1.48 13.45 -6.86
N LYS A 41 0.66 14.51 -6.88
CA LYS A 41 -0.34 14.73 -7.93
C LYS A 41 0.32 14.90 -9.29
N LYS A 42 1.43 15.65 -9.36
CA LYS A 42 2.19 15.89 -10.58
C LYS A 42 2.78 14.61 -11.16
N LEU A 43 3.28 13.71 -10.31
CA LEU A 43 3.91 12.44 -10.73
C LEU A 43 2.89 11.32 -11.05
N ARG A 44 1.65 11.44 -10.58
CA ARG A 44 0.64 10.38 -10.75
C ARG A 44 0.35 10.01 -12.21
N PRO A 45 0.17 10.95 -13.16
CA PRO A 45 -0.07 10.63 -14.55
C PRO A 45 1.04 9.78 -15.19
N ASP A 46 2.30 9.98 -14.76
CA ASP A 46 3.47 9.32 -15.35
C ASP A 46 3.43 7.81 -15.12
N TYR A 47 3.16 7.38 -13.89
CA TYR A 47 3.11 5.94 -13.57
C TYR A 47 1.73 5.32 -13.82
N ALA A 48 0.64 6.09 -13.70
CA ALA A 48 -0.71 5.55 -13.83
C ALA A 48 -1.12 5.23 -15.29
N ASN A 49 -0.43 5.82 -16.28
CA ASN A 49 -0.64 5.57 -17.70
C ASN A 49 0.53 4.80 -18.34
N ASN A 50 1.46 4.28 -17.54
CA ASN A 50 2.63 3.54 -18.00
C ASN A 50 2.52 2.09 -17.54
N ALA A 51 2.66 1.13 -18.48
CA ALA A 51 2.60 -0.30 -18.17
C ALA A 51 3.62 -0.74 -17.11
N GLU A 52 4.87 -0.27 -17.19
CA GLU A 52 5.91 -0.55 -16.20
C GLU A 52 5.55 0.04 -14.84
N GLY A 53 4.99 1.24 -14.82
CA GLY A 53 4.52 1.91 -13.59
C GLY A 53 3.39 1.14 -12.91
N LEU A 54 2.42 0.65 -13.69
CA LEU A 54 1.31 -0.18 -13.21
C LEU A 54 1.81 -1.54 -12.69
N THR A 55 2.71 -2.20 -13.43
CA THR A 55 3.31 -3.47 -13.00
C THR A 55 4.15 -3.30 -11.73
N ALA A 56 4.95 -2.24 -11.63
CA ALA A 56 5.73 -1.94 -10.44
C ALA A 56 4.84 -1.68 -9.21
N ALA A 57 3.78 -0.89 -9.37
CA ALA A 57 2.82 -0.65 -8.30
C ALA A 57 2.14 -1.96 -7.85
N SER A 58 1.73 -2.81 -8.80
CA SER A 58 1.15 -4.13 -8.51
C SER A 58 2.13 -5.04 -7.76
N HIS A 59 3.42 -5.03 -8.14
CA HIS A 59 4.44 -5.83 -7.47
C HIS A 59 4.64 -5.42 -6.00
N VAL A 60 4.70 -4.12 -5.71
CA VAL A 60 4.82 -3.62 -4.32
C VAL A 60 3.61 -4.04 -3.47
N ILE A 61 2.41 -3.97 -4.05
CA ILE A 61 1.18 -4.44 -3.38
C ILE A 61 1.28 -5.95 -3.10
N ALA A 62 1.75 -6.74 -4.06
CA ALA A 62 1.90 -8.19 -3.90
C ALA A 62 2.88 -8.54 -2.76
N VAL A 63 4.01 -7.82 -2.65
CA VAL A 63 4.98 -8.01 -1.57
C VAL A 63 4.35 -7.68 -0.21
N ASN A 64 3.64 -6.57 -0.08
CA ASN A 64 2.94 -6.22 1.16
C ASN A 64 1.83 -7.24 1.50
N PHE A 65 1.09 -7.70 0.49
CA PHE A 65 0.03 -8.69 0.67
C PHE A 65 0.58 -10.04 1.12
N GLN A 66 1.78 -10.44 0.68
CA GLN A 66 2.46 -11.63 1.19
C GLN A 66 2.70 -11.53 2.71
N THR A 67 3.18 -10.38 3.19
CA THR A 67 3.38 -10.15 4.64
C THR A 67 2.07 -10.16 5.41
N ILE A 68 1.03 -9.48 4.90
CA ILE A 68 -0.29 -9.44 5.54
C ILE A 68 -0.91 -10.84 5.57
N SER A 69 -0.81 -11.61 4.47
CA SER A 69 -1.33 -12.98 4.41
C SER A 69 -0.66 -13.88 5.46
N ALA A 70 0.66 -13.77 5.61
CA ALA A 70 1.39 -14.50 6.64
C ALA A 70 0.98 -14.08 8.06
N ALA A 71 0.76 -12.78 8.30
CA ALA A 71 0.27 -12.28 9.59
C ALA A 71 -1.13 -12.82 9.94
N ASN A 72 -1.97 -13.09 8.93
CA ASN A 72 -3.34 -13.59 9.09
C ASN A 72 -3.46 -15.13 8.99
N ASN A 73 -2.33 -15.86 9.07
CA ASN A 73 -2.32 -17.32 8.87
C ASN A 73 -3.05 -17.76 7.59
N TYR A 74 -2.99 -16.94 6.53
CA TYR A 74 -3.68 -17.14 5.26
C TYR A 74 -5.21 -17.35 5.36
N TRP A 75 -5.84 -16.83 6.42
CA TRP A 75 -7.29 -16.95 6.68
C TRP A 75 -7.80 -18.40 6.71
N LYS A 76 -6.96 -19.32 7.20
CA LYS A 76 -7.28 -20.75 7.37
C LYS A 76 -7.91 -21.06 8.73
#